data_AF-A0A0Q5DLV9-F1
#
_entry.id   AF-A0A0Q5DLV9-F1
#
_cell.length_a   1.000
_cell.length_b   1.000
_cell.length_c   1.000
_cell.angle_alpha   90.00
_cell.angle_beta   90.00
_cell.angle_gamma   90.00
#
_symmetry.space_group_name_H-M   'P 1'
#
loop_
_entity.id
_entity.type
_entity.pdbx_description
1 polymer ?
#
loop_
_entity_poly.entity_id
_entity_poly.type
_entity_poly.pdbx_seq_one_letter_code
_entity_poly.pdbx_strand_id
1 'polypeptide(L)' 'MMLHLVPDTPAPEKPKLRSARASKPADMLQCPRCQGREFIETVIGAMVQARKLKGGTRQIVCFGCMLNGERVVVA' A
#
# COMPACT_ATOMS: atom_id res chain seq x y z
N MET A 1 -20.94 -52.15 -1.84
CA MET A 1 -20.99 -50.94 -2.70
C MET A 1 -19.55 -50.58 -3.02
N MET A 2 -19.17 -50.61 -4.30
CA MET A 2 -17.78 -50.47 -4.73
C MET A 2 -17.60 -49.05 -5.26
N LEU A 3 -16.74 -48.26 -4.60
CA LEU A 3 -16.46 -46.88 -5.00
C LEU A 3 -15.42 -46.92 -6.13
N HIS A 4 -15.75 -46.37 -7.29
CA HIS A 4 -14.80 -46.21 -8.40
C HIS A 4 -13.94 -44.97 -8.15
N LEU A 5 -12.62 -45.16 -8.11
CA LEU A 5 -11.65 -44.08 -7.97
C LEU A 5 -11.58 -43.32 -9.31
N VAL A 6 -12.03 -42.07 -9.32
CA VAL A 6 -11.86 -41.17 -10.47
C VAL A 6 -10.40 -40.69 -10.46
N PRO A 7 -9.65 -40.85 -11.57
CA PRO A 7 -8.29 -40.36 -11.64
C PRO A 7 -8.24 -38.84 -11.51
N ASP A 8 -7.26 -38.32 -10.78
CA ASP A 8 -7.06 -36.89 -10.57
C ASP A 8 -6.83 -36.19 -11.91
N THR A 9 -7.83 -35.49 -12.41
CA THR A 9 -7.65 -34.54 -13.51
C THR A 9 -6.71 -33.43 -13.05
N PRO A 10 -5.68 -33.07 -13.85
CA PRO A 10 -4.80 -31.97 -13.50
C PRO A 10 -5.65 -30.72 -13.30
N ALA A 11 -5.42 -30.03 -12.17
CA ALA A 11 -6.11 -28.79 -11.88
C ALA A 11 -5.97 -27.86 -13.09
N PRO A 12 -7.07 -27.30 -13.63
CA PRO A 12 -6.98 -26.40 -14.77
C PRO A 12 -6.00 -25.29 -14.41
N GLU A 13 -5.12 -24.94 -15.35
CA GLU A 13 -4.17 -23.85 -15.18
C GLU A 13 -4.96 -22.64 -14.72
N LYS A 14 -4.88 -22.31 -13.43
CA LYS A 14 -5.55 -21.14 -12.90
C LYS A 14 -4.98 -19.98 -13.70
N PRO A 15 -5.75 -19.27 -14.53
CA PRO A 15 -5.24 -18.05 -15.11
C PRO A 15 -4.82 -17.24 -13.90
N LYS A 16 -3.55 -16.83 -13.86
CA LYS A 16 -3.12 -15.76 -12.98
C LYS A 16 -3.96 -14.59 -13.44
N LEU A 17 -5.14 -14.44 -12.84
CA LEU A 17 -5.91 -13.23 -12.82
C LEU A 17 -4.99 -12.27 -12.08
N ARG A 18 -4.00 -11.73 -12.80
CA ARG A 18 -3.60 -10.35 -12.65
C ARG A 18 -4.90 -9.64 -12.88
N SER A 19 -5.68 -9.47 -11.80
CA SER A 19 -6.70 -8.45 -11.77
C SER A 19 -5.96 -7.26 -12.35
N ALA A 20 -6.42 -6.83 -13.53
CA ALA A 20 -5.92 -5.62 -14.14
C ALA A 20 -6.22 -4.57 -13.09
N ARG A 21 -5.25 -4.31 -12.21
CA ARG A 21 -5.33 -3.33 -11.14
C ARG A 21 -5.75 -2.10 -11.91
N ALA A 22 -6.96 -1.63 -11.67
CA ALA A 22 -7.55 -0.51 -12.39
C ALA A 22 -6.44 0.52 -12.64
N SER A 23 -6.20 0.83 -13.91
CA SER A 23 -5.05 1.61 -14.35
C SER A 23 -4.96 2.85 -13.49
N LYS A 24 -3.95 2.87 -12.63
CA LYS A 24 -3.75 3.96 -11.71
C LYS A 24 -3.31 5.18 -12.53
N PRO A 25 -3.81 6.40 -12.26
CA PRO A 25 -3.25 7.60 -12.86
C PRO A 25 -1.74 7.66 -12.62
N ALA A 26 -0.96 8.05 -13.64
CA ALA A 26 0.50 8.05 -13.58
C ALA A 26 1.03 8.85 -12.38
N ASP A 27 0.37 9.96 -12.05
CA ASP A 27 0.79 10.90 -11.00
C ASP A 27 0.26 10.56 -9.60
N MET A 28 -0.63 9.57 -9.49
CA MET A 28 -1.10 9.16 -8.16
C MET A 28 0.08 8.51 -7.42
N LEU A 29 0.22 8.72 -6.11
CA LEU A 29 1.29 8.08 -5.32
C LEU A 29 0.95 6.62 -5.00
N GLN A 30 1.96 5.75 -4.85
CA GLN A 30 1.79 4.39 -4.31
C GLN A 30 2.88 4.10 -3.30
N CYS A 31 2.49 3.49 -2.18
CA CYS A 31 3.47 3.00 -1.23
C CYS A 31 4.23 1.81 -1.85
N PRO A 32 5.58 1.84 -1.93
CA PRO A 32 6.36 0.73 -2.47
C PRO A 32 6.28 -0.52 -1.59
N ARG A 33 5.97 -0.36 -0.30
CA ARG A 33 5.88 -1.45 0.68
C ARG A 33 4.50 -2.13 0.67
N CYS A 34 3.45 -1.42 1.08
CA CYS A 34 2.11 -2.00 1.23
C CYS A 34 1.20 -1.85 0.00
N GLN A 35 1.66 -1.17 -1.06
CA GLN A 35 0.90 -0.89 -2.29
C GLN A 35 -0.35 0.00 -2.09
N GLY A 36 -0.56 0.52 -0.88
CA GLY A 36 -1.62 1.46 -0.53
C GLY A 36 -1.48 2.82 -1.21
N ARG A 37 -2.56 3.60 -1.17
CA ARG A 37 -2.70 4.88 -1.88
C ARG A 37 -3.14 6.04 -0.97
N GLU A 38 -3.06 5.83 0.34
CA GLU A 38 -3.38 6.83 1.37
C GLU A 38 -2.09 7.33 2.02
N PHE A 39 -1.96 8.64 2.11
CA PHE A 39 -0.74 9.31 2.57
C PHE A 39 -1.08 10.50 3.48
N ILE A 40 -0.13 10.83 4.37
CA ILE A 40 -0.19 12.02 5.23
C ILE A 40 1.01 12.90 4.92
N GLU A 41 0.78 14.20 4.77
CA GLU A 41 1.85 15.20 4.76
C GLU A 41 2.21 15.56 6.21
N THR A 42 3.44 15.31 6.60
CA THR A 42 3.96 15.57 7.95
C THR A 42 5.05 16.62 7.90
N VAL A 43 5.15 17.44 8.94
CA VAL A 43 6.26 18.38 9.12
C VAL A 43 7.13 17.90 10.28
N ILE A 44 8.34 17.45 9.97
CA ILE A 44 9.28 16.91 10.96
C ILE A 44 10.13 18.05 11.53
N GLY A 45 10.33 18.06 12.86
CA GLY A 45 11.13 19.08 13.53
C GLY A 45 10.49 20.47 13.50
N ALA A 46 9.17 20.56 13.32
CA ALA A 46 8.45 21.81 13.42
C ALA A 46 8.45 22.35 14.84
N MET A 47 8.60 23.66 14.99
CA MET A 47 8.40 24.36 16.26
C MET A 47 7.00 24.97 16.30
N VAL A 48 6.42 25.05 17.50
CA VAL A 48 5.17 25.81 17.71
C VAL A 48 5.54 27.24 18.08
N GLN A 49 5.22 28.21 17.21
CA GLN A 49 5.36 29.64 17.49
C GLN A 49 4.03 30.34 17.23
N ALA A 50 3.53 31.09 18.21
CA ALA A 50 2.24 31.80 18.12
C ALA A 50 1.07 30.89 17.67
N ARG A 51 0.99 29.67 18.24
CA ARG A 51 -0.02 28.63 17.91
C ARG A 51 0.00 28.15 16.45
N LYS A 52 1.07 28.45 15.71
CA LYS A 52 1.30 27.96 14.35
C LYS A 52 2.56 27.12 14.31
N LEU A 53 2.59 26.13 13.41
CA LEU A 53 3.81 25.39 13.11
C LEU A 53 4.75 26.28 12.28
N LYS A 54 6.03 26.34 12.67
CA LYS A 54 7.09 27.09 11.99
C LYS A 54 8.34 26.23 11.84
N GLY A 55 8.96 26.31 10.66
CA GLY A 55 10.15 25.53 10.31
C GLY A 55 9.84 24.05 10.07
N GLY A 56 10.91 23.24 10.05
CA GLY A 56 10.85 21.79 9.83
C GLY A 56 10.87 21.37 8.36
N THR A 57 10.90 20.05 8.15
CA THR A 57 10.98 19.42 6.83
C THR A 57 9.67 18.71 6.53
N ARG A 58 9.03 19.07 5.40
CA ARG A 58 7.84 18.38 4.91
C ARG A 58 8.23 17.01 4.36
N GLN A 59 7.48 15.99 4.73
CA GLN A 59 7.62 14.63 4.21
C GLN A 59 6.25 14.00 4.01
N ILE A 60 6.13 13.22 2.94
CA ILE A 60 4.93 12.43 2.65
C ILE A 60 5.15 11.01 3.16
N VAL A 61 4.28 10.54 4.05
CA VAL A 61 4.35 9.20 4.64
C VAL A 61 3.13 8.36 4.28
N CYS A 62 3.32 7.05 4.11
CA CYS A 62 2.21 6.13 3.88
C CYS A 62 1.38 5.94 5.16
N PHE A 63 0.08 6.21 5.08
CA PHE A 63 -0.84 6.10 6.22
C PHE A 63 -0.97 4.65 6.71
N GLY A 64 -1.18 3.71 5.79
CA GLY A 64 -1.36 2.30 6.16
C GLY A 64 -0.12 1.69 6.83
N CYS A 65 1.08 2.02 6.35
CA CYS A 65 2.32 1.61 7.03
C CYS A 65 2.46 2.27 8.40
N MET A 66 2.09 3.54 8.53
CA MET A 66 2.15 4.26 9.80
C MET A 66 1.25 3.63 10.88
N LEU A 67 0.05 3.18 10.50
CA LEU A 67 -0.86 2.46 11.42
C LEU A 67 -0.28 1.13 11.92
N ASN A 68 0.64 0.52 11.16
CA ASN A 68 1.35 -0.68 11.54
C ASN A 68 2.68 -0.38 12.30
N GLY A 69 2.93 0.87 12.68
CA GLY A 69 4.15 1.29 13.38
C GLY A 69 5.35 1.52 12.46
N GLU A 70 5.16 1.50 11.13
CA GLU A 70 6.21 1.65 10.14
C GLU A 70 6.22 3.04 9.52
N ARG A 71 7.39 3.71 9.52
CA ARG A 71 7.53 5.02 8.87
C ARG A 71 8.06 4.87 7.44
N VAL A 72 7.16 4.70 6.47
CA VAL A 72 7.52 4.65 5.04
C VAL A 72 7.34 6.02 4.40
N VAL A 73 8.44 6.63 3.98
CA VAL A 73 8.49 7.90 3.23
C VAL A 73 8.46 7.58 1.73
N VAL A 74 7.70 8.37 0.97
CA VAL A 74 7.45 8.12 -0.47
C VAL A 74 7.94 9.25 -1.38
N ALA A 75 8.28 10.40 -0.80
CA ALA A 75 8.88 11.55 -1.46
C ALA A 75 9.66 12.38 -0.41
#